data_AF-A0A8I1TV15-F1
#
_entry.id   AF-A0A8I1TV15-F1
#
_cell.length_a   1.000
_cell.length_b   1.000
_cell.length_c   1.000
_cell.angle_alpha   90.00
_cell.angle_beta   90.00
_cell.angle_gamma   90.00
#
_symmetry.space_group_name_H-M   'P 1'
#
loop_
_entity.id
_entity.type
_entity.pdbx_description
1 polymer ?
#
loop_
_entity_poly.entity_id
_entity_poly.type
_entity_poly.pdbx_seq_one_letter_code
_entity_poly.pdbx_strand_id
1 'polypeptide(L)'
;MADLKLDADELLASATRAERIAGDMSSAERIASETAGYTGHDGLAGKVHDFADKWDIARGKLEENLTTIADYLRALVDTFDDLDTNLEASLEESAAKDAEAKQELDDAIAAAESPAPTPSPGPAPTDPTDDDGEG
;
A
#
# COMPACT_ATOMS: atom_id res chain seq x y z
N MET A 1 -9.12 -7.78 20.53
CA MET A 1 -8.52 -7.19 19.32
C MET A 1 -9.61 -6.37 18.67
N ALA A 2 -9.40 -5.06 18.50
CA ALA A 2 -10.38 -4.23 17.80
C ALA A 2 -10.24 -4.52 16.31
N ASP A 3 -11.33 -5.00 15.70
CA ASP A 3 -11.48 -5.11 14.26
C ASP A 3 -11.61 -3.68 13.72
N LEU A 4 -10.52 -3.14 13.17
CA LEU A 4 -10.50 -1.78 12.64
C LEU A 4 -11.11 -1.82 11.25
N LYS A 5 -12.33 -1.30 11.11
CA LYS A 5 -12.98 -1.08 9.82
C LYS A 5 -12.59 0.30 9.33
N LEU A 6 -11.63 0.34 8.42
CA LEU A 6 -11.21 1.55 7.72
C LEU A 6 -11.87 1.59 6.34
N ASP A 7 -12.51 2.71 6.06
CA ASP A 7 -13.05 3.03 4.74
C ASP A 7 -12.18 4.14 4.15
N ALA A 8 -11.25 3.76 3.25
CA ALA A 8 -10.30 4.67 2.64
C ALA A 8 -11.01 5.74 1.78
N ASP A 9 -12.12 5.38 1.13
CA ASP A 9 -12.93 6.31 0.34
C ASP A 9 -13.60 7.35 1.24
N GLU A 10 -14.14 6.95 2.39
CA GLU A 10 -14.74 7.87 3.36
C GLU A 10 -13.69 8.82 3.97
N LEU A 11 -12.48 8.32 4.26
CA LEU A 11 -11.38 9.16 4.75
C LEU A 11 -10.95 10.19 3.71
N LEU A 12 -10.78 9.77 2.45
CA LEU A 12 -10.37 10.64 1.36
C LEU A 12 -11.47 11.68 1.05
N ALA A 13 -12.73 11.27 1.05
CA ALA A 13 -13.87 12.18 0.92
C ALA A 13 -13.94 13.19 2.07
N SER A 14 -13.53 12.80 3.28
CA SER A 14 -13.46 13.69 4.45
C SER A 14 -12.30 14.68 4.34
N ALA A 15 -11.14 14.25 3.86
CA ALA A 15 -10.00 15.13 3.56
C ALA A 15 -10.39 16.19 2.52
N THR A 16 -10.99 15.77 1.40
CA THR A 16 -11.46 16.70 0.35
C THR A 16 -12.51 17.69 0.87
N ARG A 17 -13.42 17.24 1.75
CA ARG A 17 -14.41 18.13 2.38
C ARG A 17 -13.74 19.17 3.27
N ALA A 18 -12.75 18.78 4.08
CA ALA A 18 -12.02 19.70 4.94
C ALA A 18 -11.30 20.78 4.14
N GLU A 19 -10.61 20.41 3.06
CA GLU A 19 -9.93 21.36 2.16
C GLU A 19 -10.90 22.30 1.46
N ARG A 20 -12.06 21.77 1.02
CA ARG A 20 -13.08 22.60 0.40
C ARG A 20 -13.58 23.67 1.38
N ILE A 21 -13.84 23.29 2.63
CA ILE A 21 -14.26 24.24 3.66
C ILE A 21 -13.14 25.26 3.93
N ALA A 22 -11.88 24.82 3.98
CA ALA A 22 -10.73 25.71 4.13
C ALA A 22 -10.66 26.75 2.97
N GLY A 23 -10.82 26.30 1.73
CA GLY A 23 -10.84 27.19 0.56
C GLY A 23 -12.04 28.15 0.51
N ASP A 24 -13.22 27.67 0.92
CA ASP A 24 -14.43 28.51 1.04
C ASP A 24 -14.23 29.59 2.11
N MET A 25 -13.60 29.23 3.24
CA MET A 25 -13.23 30.18 4.29
C MET A 25 -12.22 31.21 3.78
N SER A 26 -11.16 30.79 3.07
CA SER A 26 -10.16 31.67 2.46
C SER A 26 -10.81 32.76 1.58
N SER A 27 -11.82 32.38 0.79
CA SER A 27 -12.54 33.28 -0.13
C SER A 27 -13.43 34.32 0.58
N ALA A 28 -13.84 34.08 1.83
CA ALA A 28 -14.76 34.96 2.57
C ALA A 28 -14.12 36.27 3.08
N GLU A 29 -12.80 36.40 3.03
CA GLU A 29 -12.01 37.55 3.49
C GLU A 29 -12.47 38.91 2.92
N ARG A 30 -12.88 38.93 1.64
CA ARG A 30 -13.16 40.19 0.91
C ARG A 30 -14.36 40.98 1.43
N ILE A 31 -15.28 40.35 2.16
CA ILE A 31 -16.58 40.97 2.50
C ILE A 31 -16.50 41.86 3.74
N ALA A 32 -15.65 41.51 4.72
CA ALA A 32 -15.65 42.18 6.02
C ALA A 32 -14.98 43.57 5.99
N SER A 33 -13.86 43.73 5.27
CA SER A 33 -13.15 45.01 5.20
C SER A 33 -13.93 46.08 4.44
N GLU A 34 -14.65 45.70 3.38
CA GLU A 34 -15.52 46.61 2.63
C GLU A 34 -16.71 47.10 3.50
N THR A 35 -17.23 46.25 4.40
CA THR A 35 -18.43 46.57 5.19
C THR A 35 -18.19 47.68 6.24
N ALA A 36 -16.98 47.80 6.79
CA ALA A 36 -16.65 48.80 7.81
C ALA A 36 -16.82 50.25 7.30
N GLY A 37 -16.45 50.50 6.04
CA GLY A 37 -16.54 51.81 5.39
C GLY A 37 -17.97 52.32 5.19
N TYR A 38 -18.98 51.45 5.25
CA TYR A 38 -20.39 51.80 5.03
C TYR A 38 -21.14 52.16 6.33
N THR A 39 -20.51 52.04 7.50
CA THR A 39 -21.20 52.20 8.81
C THR A 39 -21.54 53.65 9.17
N GLY A 40 -20.90 54.65 8.54
CA GLY A 40 -21.22 56.09 8.68
C GLY A 40 -21.02 56.70 10.07
N HIS A 41 -20.55 55.93 11.06
CA HIS A 41 -20.34 56.36 12.44
C HIS A 41 -19.04 55.76 13.00
N ASP A 42 -18.09 56.61 13.38
CA ASP A 42 -16.71 56.21 13.74
C ASP A 42 -16.64 55.13 14.84
N GLY A 43 -17.49 55.23 15.87
CA GLY A 43 -17.54 54.24 16.94
C GLY A 43 -18.04 52.86 16.49
N LEU A 44 -18.91 52.81 15.46
CA LEU A 44 -19.40 51.56 14.89
C LEU A 44 -18.39 51.00 13.88
N ALA A 45 -17.78 51.87 13.08
CA ALA A 45 -16.68 51.52 12.18
C ALA A 45 -15.54 50.82 12.93
N GLY A 46 -15.14 51.37 14.09
CA GLY A 46 -14.11 50.75 14.94
C GLY A 46 -14.49 49.36 15.43
N LYS A 47 -15.76 49.15 15.82
CA LYS A 47 -16.24 47.82 16.24
C LYS A 47 -16.30 46.81 15.10
N VAL A 48 -16.65 47.25 13.89
CA VAL A 48 -16.65 46.39 12.71
C VAL A 48 -15.21 46.03 12.31
N HIS A 49 -14.27 46.96 12.40
CA HIS A 49 -12.84 46.67 12.22
C HIS A 49 -12.31 45.68 13.26
N ASP A 50 -12.54 45.92 14.55
CA ASP A 50 -12.13 44.99 15.61
C ASP A 50 -12.69 43.58 15.42
N PHE A 51 -13.94 43.49 14.95
CA PHE A 51 -14.57 42.22 14.63
C PHE A 51 -13.91 41.57 13.41
N ALA A 52 -13.72 42.33 12.32
CA ALA A 52 -13.09 41.85 11.10
C ALA A 52 -11.69 41.29 11.38
N ASP A 53 -10.86 42.00 12.14
CA ASP A 53 -9.50 41.57 12.48
C ASP A 53 -9.49 40.29 13.32
N LYS A 54 -10.38 40.19 14.33
CA LYS A 54 -10.50 38.98 15.16
C LYS A 54 -11.06 37.79 14.38
N TRP A 55 -12.04 38.06 13.53
CA TRP A 55 -12.62 37.06 12.65
C TRP A 55 -11.57 36.53 11.69
N ASP A 56 -10.74 37.39 11.12
CA ASP A 56 -9.65 37.00 10.23
C ASP A 56 -8.65 36.06 10.92
N ILE A 57 -8.19 36.43 12.12
CA ILE A 57 -7.30 35.56 12.92
C ILE A 57 -7.97 34.21 13.24
N ALA A 58 -9.23 34.22 13.67
CA ALA A 58 -9.94 33.00 14.03
C ALA A 58 -10.16 32.09 12.82
N ARG A 59 -10.47 32.68 11.66
CA ARG A 59 -10.65 32.00 10.39
C ARG A 59 -9.34 31.41 9.88
N GLY A 60 -8.23 32.15 9.92
CA GLY A 60 -6.92 31.65 9.54
C GLY A 60 -6.52 30.41 10.37
N LYS A 61 -6.76 30.44 11.68
CA LYS A 61 -6.55 29.25 12.54
C LYS A 61 -7.45 28.07 12.18
N LEU A 62 -8.70 28.33 11.82
CA LEU A 62 -9.62 27.27 11.37
C LEU A 62 -9.16 26.66 10.05
N GLU A 63 -8.70 27.49 9.11
CA GLU A 63 -8.13 27.06 7.83
C GLU A 63 -6.89 26.17 8.05
N GLU A 64 -5.93 26.62 8.88
CA GLU A 64 -4.75 25.83 9.24
C GLU A 64 -5.13 24.47 9.85
N ASN A 65 -6.10 24.45 10.77
CA ASN A 65 -6.56 23.21 11.40
C ASN A 65 -7.24 22.26 10.39
N LEU A 66 -8.06 22.80 9.48
CA LEU A 66 -8.74 22.00 8.46
C LEU A 66 -7.73 21.38 7.47
N THR A 67 -6.73 22.16 7.04
CA THR A 67 -5.62 21.67 6.22
C THR A 67 -4.86 20.56 6.95
N THR A 68 -4.51 20.79 8.21
CA THR A 68 -3.82 19.80 9.05
C THR A 68 -4.61 18.49 9.16
N ILE A 69 -5.93 18.57 9.36
CA ILE A 69 -6.81 17.39 9.41
C ILE A 69 -6.82 16.66 8.06
N ALA A 70 -6.91 17.40 6.95
CA ALA A 70 -6.89 16.80 5.61
C ALA A 70 -5.57 16.06 5.34
N ASP A 71 -4.44 16.65 5.74
CA ASP A 71 -3.12 16.05 5.59
C ASP A 71 -3.00 14.75 6.40
N TYR A 72 -3.48 14.73 7.65
CA TYR A 72 -3.46 13.52 8.47
C TYR A 72 -4.36 12.42 7.89
N LEU A 73 -5.54 12.77 7.36
CA LEU A 73 -6.43 11.81 6.74
C LEU A 73 -5.81 11.17 5.49
N ARG A 74 -5.07 11.95 4.69
CA ARG A 74 -4.33 11.40 3.55
C ARG A 74 -3.17 10.52 3.97
N ALA A 75 -2.36 10.99 4.91
CA ALA A 75 -1.23 10.20 5.43
C ALA A 75 -1.69 8.85 5.98
N LEU A 76 -2.88 8.81 6.60
CA LEU A 76 -3.51 7.57 7.04
C LEU A 76 -3.84 6.65 5.86
N VAL A 77 -4.51 7.16 4.83
CA VAL A 77 -4.84 6.38 3.62
C VAL A 77 -3.58 5.86 2.95
N ASP A 78 -2.58 6.72 2.74
CA ASP A 78 -1.30 6.36 2.10
C ASP A 78 -0.59 5.25 2.89
N THR A 79 -0.57 5.35 4.22
CA THR A 79 0.04 4.32 5.08
C THR A 79 -0.67 2.97 4.95
N PHE A 80 -2.00 2.96 4.83
CA PHE A 80 -2.75 1.71 4.66
C PHE A 80 -2.56 1.10 3.27
N ASP A 81 -2.53 1.93 2.23
CA ASP A 81 -2.25 1.47 0.86
C ASP A 81 -0.83 0.88 0.73
N ASP A 82 0.15 1.53 1.36
CA ASP A 82 1.52 1.02 1.46
C ASP A 82 1.57 -0.33 2.21
N LEU A 83 0.85 -0.44 3.33
CA LEU A 83 0.79 -1.69 4.10
C LEU A 83 0.14 -2.83 3.30
N ASP A 84 -0.96 -2.54 2.59
CA ASP A 84 -1.68 -3.52 1.77
C ASP A 84 -0.82 -3.98 0.59
N THR A 85 -0.16 -3.06 -0.11
CA THR A 85 0.76 -3.37 -1.21
C THR A 85 1.93 -4.24 -0.74
N ASN A 86 2.53 -3.90 0.41
CA ASN A 86 3.63 -4.70 0.97
C ASN A 86 3.18 -6.10 1.40
N LEU A 87 1.97 -6.22 1.94
CA LEU A 87 1.40 -7.52 2.32
C LEU A 87 1.14 -8.39 1.09
N GLU A 88 0.56 -7.83 0.03
CA GLU A 88 0.33 -8.53 -1.24
C GLU A 88 1.65 -9.05 -1.82
N ALA A 89 2.66 -8.18 -1.93
CA ALA A 89 3.99 -8.57 -2.42
C ALA A 89 4.63 -9.69 -1.57
N SER A 90 4.50 -9.62 -0.24
CA SER A 90 5.02 -10.66 0.65
C SER A 90 4.30 -12.01 0.46
N LEU A 91 3.01 -11.99 0.15
CA LEU A 91 2.22 -13.21 -0.11
C LEU A 91 2.61 -13.82 -1.46
N GLU A 92 2.78 -13.00 -2.50
CA GLU A 92 3.26 -13.47 -3.82
C GLU A 92 4.66 -14.08 -3.73
N GLU A 93 5.58 -13.43 -3.02
CA GLU A 93 6.93 -13.95 -2.80
C GLU A 93 6.90 -15.29 -2.05
N SER A 94 6.05 -15.41 -1.03
CA SER A 94 5.90 -16.65 -0.27
C SER A 94 5.33 -17.77 -1.15
N ALA A 95 4.32 -17.47 -1.96
CA ALA A 95 3.72 -18.43 -2.89
C ALA A 95 4.71 -18.91 -3.97
N ALA A 96 5.57 -18.02 -4.46
CA ALA A 96 6.62 -18.37 -5.42
C ALA A 96 7.66 -19.32 -4.79
N LYS A 97 8.11 -19.02 -3.56
CA LYS A 97 9.04 -19.89 -2.82
C LYS A 97 8.44 -21.27 -2.53
N ASP A 98 7.16 -21.32 -2.18
CA ASP A 98 6.44 -22.59 -1.96
C ASP A 98 6.32 -23.41 -3.26
N ALA A 99 6.15 -22.75 -4.41
CA ALA A 99 6.11 -23.41 -5.71
C ALA A 99 7.48 -23.96 -6.11
N GLU A 100 8.56 -23.19 -5.90
CA GLU A 100 9.94 -23.62 -6.14
C GLU A 100 10.28 -24.85 -5.26
N ALA A 101 9.95 -24.80 -3.96
CA ALA A 101 10.19 -25.91 -3.05
C ALA A 101 9.43 -27.20 -3.45
N LYS A 102 8.20 -27.06 -3.98
CA LYS A 102 7.45 -28.20 -4.53
C LYS A 102 8.11 -28.77 -5.78
N GLN A 103 8.57 -27.91 -6.68
CA GLN A 103 9.26 -28.33 -7.90
C GLN A 103 10.56 -29.07 -7.58
N GLU A 104 11.36 -28.57 -6.63
CA GLU A 104 12.56 -29.27 -6.17
C GLU A 104 12.25 -30.65 -5.58
N LEU A 105 11.15 -30.78 -4.83
CA LEU A 105 10.70 -32.05 -4.28
C LEU A 105 10.27 -33.02 -5.39
N ASP A 106 9.48 -32.55 -6.35
CA ASP A 106 8.99 -33.35 -7.49
C ASP A 106 10.15 -33.81 -8.37
N ASP A 107 11.13 -32.94 -8.65
CA ASP A 107 12.35 -33.27 -9.38
C ASP A 107 13.19 -34.33 -8.64
N ALA A 108 13.30 -34.22 -7.31
CA ALA A 108 13.99 -35.21 -6.48
C ALA A 108 13.28 -36.58 -6.49
N ILE A 109 11.95 -36.60 -6.46
CA ILE A 109 11.14 -37.84 -6.57
C ILE A 109 11.33 -38.48 -7.95
N ALA A 110 11.25 -37.69 -9.02
CA ALA A 110 11.45 -38.19 -10.39
C ALA A 110 12.87 -38.76 -10.61
N ALA A 111 13.88 -38.16 -10.00
CA ALA A 111 15.25 -38.68 -10.04
C ALA A 111 15.39 -40.02 -9.30
N ALA A 112 14.64 -40.25 -8.23
CA ALA A 112 14.64 -41.50 -7.47
C ALA A 112 13.90 -42.65 -8.19
N GLU A 113 12.93 -42.33 -9.06
CA GLU A 113 12.16 -43.32 -9.84
C GLU A 113 12.83 -43.77 -11.15
N SER A 114 13.94 -43.14 -11.56
CA SER A 114 14.72 -43.61 -12.71
C SER A 114 15.28 -45.02 -12.45
N PRO A 115 14.87 -46.04 -13.24
CA PRO A 115 15.36 -47.41 -13.02
C PRO A 115 16.86 -47.46 -13.29
N ALA A 116 17.61 -48.09 -12.38
CA ALA A 116 19.03 -48.36 -12.58
C ALA A 116 19.26 -49.01 -13.95
N PRO A 117 20.32 -48.64 -14.70
CA PRO A 117 20.62 -49.29 -15.96
C PRO A 117 20.74 -50.80 -15.71
N THR A 118 19.88 -51.57 -16.35
CA THR A 118 19.91 -53.04 -16.31
C THR A 118 21.35 -53.48 -16.59
N PRO A 119 22.02 -54.24 -15.71
CA PRO A 119 23.38 -54.69 -15.98
C PRO A 119 23.35 -55.52 -17.27
N SER A 120 24.11 -55.07 -18.28
CA SER A 120 24.27 -55.79 -19.53
C SER A 120 24.74 -57.22 -19.22
N PRO A 121 24.16 -58.28 -19.84
CA PRO A 121 24.63 -59.64 -19.61
C PRO A 121 26.10 -59.71 -20.02
N GLY A 122 26.96 -60.12 -19.09
CA GLY A 122 28.37 -60.35 -19.36
C GLY A 122 28.57 -61.44 -20.43
N PRO A 123 29.72 -61.45 -21.13
CA PRO A 123 29.97 -62.41 -22.18
C PRO A 123 29.92 -63.84 -21.61
N ALA A 124 29.26 -64.74 -22.35
CA ALA A 124 29.17 -66.16 -21.99
C ALA A 124 30.58 -66.78 -21.88
N PRO A 125 30.82 -67.70 -20.92
CA PRO A 125 32.06 -68.44 -20.86
C PRO A 125 32.19 -69.29 -22.13
N THR A 126 33.29 -69.10 -22.86
CA THR A 126 33.69 -70.00 -23.94
C THR A 126 34.12 -71.33 -23.32
N ASP A 127 33.46 -72.41 -23.73
CA ASP A 127 33.85 -73.79 -23.42
C ASP A 127 35.31 -74.04 -23.83
N PRO A 128 36.10 -74.78 -23.03
CA PRO A 128 37.37 -75.29 -23.49
C PRO A 128 37.11 -76.40 -24.51
N THR A 129 37.54 -76.21 -25.75
CA THR A 129 37.65 -77.31 -26.71
C THR A 129 38.68 -78.29 -26.17
N ASP A 130 38.21 -79.47 -25.74
CA ASP A 130 39.06 -80.61 -25.44
C ASP A 130 39.89 -80.98 -26.69
N ASP A 131 41.20 -80.97 -26.45
CA ASP A 131 42.23 -81.64 -27.22
C ASP A 131 42.02 -83.15 -27.06
N ASP A 132 41.60 -83.83 -28.13
CA ASP A 132 41.75 -85.28 -28.25
C ASP A 132 42.26 -85.60 -29.65
N GLY A 133 43.47 -86.12 -29.68
CA GLY A 133 44.15 -86.60 -30.87
C GLY A 133 43.75 -88.02 -31.29
N GLU A 134 44.45 -88.43 -32.34
CA GLU A 134 44.66 -89.79 -32.86
C GLU A 134 43.66 -90.36 -33.87
N GLY A 135 44.19 -90.68 -35.06
CA GLY A 135 43.59 -91.58 -36.05
C GLY A 135 43.92 -91.26 -37.50
#